data_AF-A0A358D9F6-F1
#
_entry.id   AF-A0A358D9F6-F1
#
_cell.length_a   1.000
_cell.length_b   1.000
_cell.length_c   1.000
_cell.angle_alpha   90.00
_cell.angle_beta   90.00
_cell.angle_gamma   90.00
#
_symmetry.space_group_name_H-M   'P 1'
#
loop_
_entity.id
_entity.type
_entity.pdbx_description
1 polymer ?
#
loop_
_entity_poly.entity_id
_entity_poly.type
_entity_poly.pdbx_seq_one_letter_code
_entity_poly.pdbx_strand_id
1 'polypeptide(L)'
;MSEVDVESVMAGLKGFQRAAVDHVIERFYGVGGEGRSGRFLVADETGLGKSIVARGVIARAIEHLQTVDRVDRIDIVYVCSNTDLATQNLRRLNVTGDEHIGMATRLTMLARESRRLTAPSSGSGKRVNLVSFTPGTSFSDGGWRQGSAPERAMLTIILDQIANRTDSDRRVTRLMMHGTVRSPQRFDNRYVKPLRADLSGEPDPRIVDAFTRLINENGTLGRFVSLREEMKFKRAVPAELWHRTHDLISDLRQALAKAGVDTLEPDLIILDEFQRFRHLLNPDSGDAADLAHALFEHRDARVLLLSATPYKPFTNSDDGDDDHYEDFLATVRFLAGGSAGSEREVAASLAEYRQTLTVGGDAAAAASRVRAVLTPLMTRSERPPIGERDDLVAVHHLPTTSPTADDLREWAALRALGHAVDSPVDLEYWKSIPYFASFMDGYKTADKVKTALEGAASSTVADLLASTRSLDRQAVEAYEQIDLGNGHLRALADETLGRGWWQLLWVPPTMPYLEPGPIYAPLSDGSVTKRVLFSAWTGVPTAIAALLSYEADRLAAGDRTLLRDNTPDARKAVGARL
;
A
#
# COMPACT_ATOMS: atom_id res chain seq x y z
N MET A 1 31.64 24.01 3.42
CA MET A 1 30.23 24.46 3.37
C MET A 1 29.48 23.44 2.52
N SER A 2 28.42 22.83 3.05
CA SER A 2 27.62 21.88 2.28
C SER A 2 26.97 22.59 1.10
N GLU A 3 26.91 21.93 -0.05
CA GLU A 3 26.23 22.43 -1.25
C GLU A 3 24.71 22.52 -1.05
N VAL A 4 24.19 21.90 0.01
CA VAL A 4 22.79 21.98 0.45
C VAL A 4 22.55 23.25 1.25
N ASP A 5 21.64 24.10 0.77
CA ASP A 5 21.09 25.24 1.51
C ASP A 5 20.04 24.75 2.51
N VAL A 6 20.54 24.27 3.66
CA VAL A 6 19.69 23.75 4.74
C VAL A 6 18.77 24.83 5.30
N GLU A 7 19.23 26.07 5.42
CA GLU A 7 18.44 27.17 5.95
C GLU A 7 17.20 27.42 5.09
N SER A 8 17.35 27.44 3.77
CA SER A 8 16.23 27.57 2.83
C SER A 8 15.26 26.39 2.90
N VAL A 9 15.77 25.15 3.00
CA VAL A 9 14.92 23.95 3.19
C VAL A 9 14.11 24.07 4.48
N MET A 10 14.75 24.43 5.59
CA MET A 10 14.14 24.55 6.92
C MET A 10 13.19 25.75 7.04
N ALA A 11 13.44 26.83 6.29
CA ALA A 11 12.55 27.99 6.19
C ALA A 11 11.22 27.66 5.51
N GLY A 12 11.24 26.71 4.55
CA GLY A 12 10.03 26.21 3.89
C GLY A 12 9.15 25.30 4.74
N LEU A 13 9.61 24.86 5.92
CA LEU A 13 8.86 23.99 6.82
C LEU A 13 7.91 24.78 7.73
N LYS A 14 6.72 24.23 7.98
CA LYS A 14 5.82 24.71 9.03
C LYS A 14 6.41 24.46 10.42
N GLY A 15 5.96 25.20 11.44
CA GLY A 15 6.49 25.09 12.81
C GLY A 15 6.49 23.66 13.38
N PHE A 16 5.39 22.91 13.23
CA PHE A 16 5.33 21.52 13.69
C PHE A 16 6.23 20.58 12.87
N GLN A 17 6.39 20.83 11.57
CA GLN A 17 7.29 20.05 10.69
C GLN A 17 8.75 20.28 11.09
N ARG A 18 9.12 21.54 11.38
CA ARG A 18 10.46 21.89 11.87
C ARG A 18 10.75 21.19 13.21
N ALA A 19 9.81 21.25 14.15
CA ALA A 19 9.96 20.57 15.44
C ALA A 19 10.13 19.05 15.29
N ALA A 20 9.41 18.42 14.35
CA ALA A 20 9.59 17.01 14.04
C ALA A 20 10.98 16.71 13.46
N VAL A 21 11.46 17.53 12.51
CA VAL A 21 12.81 17.41 11.94
C VAL A 21 13.88 17.55 13.03
N ASP A 22 13.79 18.59 13.86
CA ASP A 22 14.77 18.85 14.92
C ASP A 22 14.80 17.69 15.93
N HIS A 23 13.64 17.16 16.31
CA HIS A 23 13.55 16.01 17.20
C HIS A 23 14.14 14.73 16.58
N VAL A 24 13.87 14.45 15.30
CA VAL A 24 14.48 13.31 14.58
C VAL A 24 16.01 13.44 14.56
N ILE A 25 16.52 14.63 14.21
CA ILE A 25 17.96 14.87 14.12
C ILE A 25 18.63 14.78 15.49
N GLU A 26 18.01 15.34 16.53
CA GLU A 26 18.49 15.17 17.90
C GLU A 26 18.54 13.69 18.28
N ARG A 27 17.53 12.90 17.89
CA ARG A 27 17.49 11.46 18.17
C ARG A 27 18.58 10.68 17.43
N PHE A 28 18.85 11.01 16.17
CA PHE A 28 19.84 10.32 15.33
C PHE A 28 21.29 10.74 15.56
N TYR A 29 21.54 12.03 15.77
CA TYR A 29 22.86 12.65 15.74
C TYR A 29 23.16 13.56 16.94
N GLY A 30 22.21 13.75 17.86
CA GLY A 30 22.38 14.54 19.07
C GLY A 30 23.29 13.87 20.11
N VAL A 31 23.51 14.55 21.23
CA VAL A 31 24.43 14.10 22.29
C VAL A 31 23.94 12.77 22.88
N GLY A 32 24.82 11.76 22.91
CA GLY A 32 24.46 10.39 23.32
C GLY A 32 23.73 9.56 22.25
N GLY A 33 23.68 10.04 21.01
CA GLY A 33 23.05 9.35 19.87
C GLY A 33 23.67 7.99 19.54
N GLU A 34 24.98 7.79 19.79
CA GLU A 34 25.68 6.53 19.52
C GLU A 34 25.16 5.34 20.35
N GLY A 35 24.49 5.60 21.49
CA GLY A 35 23.88 4.57 22.33
C GLY A 35 22.38 4.36 22.09
N ARG A 36 21.78 5.07 21.13
CA ARG A 36 20.35 4.95 20.78
C ARG A 36 20.17 3.97 19.63
N SER A 37 18.95 3.49 19.43
CA SER A 37 18.62 2.51 18.39
C SER A 37 18.93 2.96 16.95
N GLY A 38 19.06 4.27 16.72
CA GLY A 38 19.18 4.85 15.38
C GLY A 38 17.90 4.75 14.55
N ARG A 39 16.77 4.36 15.15
CA ARG A 39 15.49 4.12 14.47
C ARG A 39 14.42 5.05 15.04
N PHE A 40 13.62 5.68 14.17
CA PHE A 40 12.62 6.66 14.59
C PHE A 40 11.38 6.67 13.69
N LEU A 41 10.20 6.93 14.26
CA LEU A 41 8.92 6.98 13.54
C LEU A 41 8.31 8.38 13.53
N VAL A 42 7.99 8.89 12.34
CA VAL A 42 7.10 10.05 12.15
C VAL A 42 5.71 9.55 11.80
N ALA A 43 4.82 9.59 12.78
CA ALA A 43 3.46 9.06 12.74
C ALA A 43 2.37 10.12 12.44
N ASP A 44 2.74 11.21 11.75
CA ASP A 44 1.84 12.34 11.49
C ASP A 44 0.61 11.94 10.67
N GLU A 45 -0.52 12.61 10.92
CA GLU A 45 -1.78 12.44 10.18
C GLU A 45 -1.59 12.54 8.64
N THR A 46 -2.49 11.92 7.88
CA THR A 46 -2.48 11.99 6.41
C THR A 46 -2.60 13.45 5.93
N GLY A 47 -1.83 13.79 4.90
CA GLY A 47 -1.86 15.15 4.33
C GLY A 47 -1.07 16.22 5.11
N LEU A 48 -0.44 15.91 6.25
CA LEU A 48 0.41 16.88 6.98
C LEU A 48 1.83 17.06 6.40
N GLY A 49 2.16 16.35 5.32
CA GLY A 49 3.42 16.52 4.60
C GLY A 49 4.60 15.71 5.16
N LYS A 50 4.42 14.42 5.45
CA LYS A 50 5.52 13.53 5.90
C LYS A 50 6.73 13.52 4.97
N SER A 51 6.54 13.58 3.66
CA SER A 51 7.66 13.69 2.70
C SER A 51 8.39 15.04 2.80
N ILE A 52 7.70 16.11 3.23
CA ILE A 52 8.32 17.43 3.50
C ILE A 52 9.16 17.36 4.78
N VAL A 53 8.67 16.67 5.82
CA VAL A 53 9.48 16.37 7.03
C VAL A 53 10.71 15.55 6.65
N ALA A 54 10.56 14.49 5.85
CA ALA A 54 11.67 13.67 5.37
C ALA A 54 12.71 14.48 4.59
N ARG A 55 12.28 15.42 3.73
CA ARG A 55 13.17 16.35 3.03
C ARG A 55 13.99 17.21 4.00
N GLY A 56 13.38 17.70 5.08
CA GLY A 56 14.08 18.43 6.14
C GLY A 56 15.09 17.56 6.89
N VAL A 57 14.72 16.31 7.22
CA VAL A 57 15.63 15.34 7.84
C VAL A 57 16.83 15.05 6.93
N ILE A 58 16.60 14.84 5.63
CA ILE A 58 17.66 14.63 4.64
C ILE A 58 18.64 15.80 4.63
N ALA A 59 18.14 17.05 4.57
CA ALA A 59 18.99 18.24 4.53
C ALA A 59 19.90 18.34 5.77
N ARG A 60 19.33 18.14 6.97
CA ARG A 60 20.07 18.19 8.23
C ARG A 60 21.01 16.99 8.42
N ALA A 61 20.64 15.80 7.95
CA ALA A 61 21.50 14.64 7.95
C ALA A 61 22.72 14.85 7.05
N ILE A 62 22.53 15.40 5.84
CA ILE A 62 23.65 15.74 4.94
C ILE A 62 24.58 16.74 5.61
N GLU A 63 24.05 17.84 6.16
CA GLU A 63 24.86 18.85 6.87
C GLU A 63 25.72 18.23 7.97
N HIS A 64 25.14 17.35 8.80
CA HIS A 64 25.88 16.64 9.83
C HIS A 64 26.96 15.73 9.23
N LEU A 65 26.60 14.84 8.31
CA LEU A 65 27.49 13.82 7.74
C LEU A 65 28.63 14.42 6.91
N GLN A 66 28.45 15.61 6.34
CA GLN A 66 29.52 16.38 5.68
C GLN A 66 30.68 16.70 6.65
N THR A 67 30.42 16.80 7.95
CA THR A 67 31.45 17.13 8.97
C THR A 67 32.11 15.92 9.62
N VAL A 68 31.60 14.71 9.36
CA VAL A 68 32.04 13.48 10.05
C VAL A 68 33.19 12.81 9.31
N ASP A 69 34.44 12.92 9.77
CA ASP A 69 35.64 12.47 9.02
C ASP A 69 35.62 11.01 8.53
N ARG A 70 34.98 10.10 9.27
CA ARG A 70 34.88 8.67 8.90
C ARG A 70 33.93 8.36 7.74
N VAL A 71 33.16 9.34 7.28
CA VAL A 71 32.20 9.20 6.17
C VAL A 71 32.83 9.78 4.92
N ASP A 72 33.07 8.96 3.88
CA ASP A 72 33.66 9.41 2.61
C ASP A 72 32.61 9.86 1.58
N ARG A 73 31.42 9.26 1.64
CA ARG A 73 30.24 9.55 0.81
C ARG A 73 28.98 9.41 1.67
N ILE A 74 27.92 10.09 1.26
CA ILE A 74 26.63 10.09 1.96
C ILE A 74 25.63 9.33 1.09
N ASP A 75 25.22 8.15 1.53
CA ASP A 75 24.28 7.27 0.82
C ASP A 75 22.92 7.26 1.53
N ILE A 76 21.93 7.90 0.92
CA ILE A 76 20.55 7.99 1.44
C ILE A 76 19.66 7.04 0.67
N VAL A 77 18.99 6.15 1.39
CA VAL A 77 18.12 5.12 0.83
C VAL A 77 16.66 5.47 1.09
N TYR A 78 15.85 5.53 0.03
CA TYR A 78 14.41 5.77 0.11
C TYR A 78 13.62 4.54 -0.34
N VAL A 79 12.93 3.89 0.58
CA VAL A 79 12.08 2.73 0.30
C VAL A 79 10.63 3.18 0.20
N CYS A 80 9.97 2.85 -0.91
CA CYS A 80 8.57 3.21 -1.14
C CYS A 80 7.79 2.10 -1.84
N SER A 81 6.48 2.26 -1.93
CA SER A 81 5.59 1.19 -2.40
C SER A 81 5.51 1.02 -3.91
N ASN A 82 5.85 2.06 -4.68
CA ASN A 82 5.68 2.07 -6.13
C ASN A 82 6.86 2.80 -6.82
N THR A 83 7.39 2.22 -7.90
CA THR A 83 8.52 2.76 -8.67
C THR A 83 8.23 4.10 -9.33
N ASP A 84 6.99 4.33 -9.78
CA ASP A 84 6.60 5.61 -10.39
C ASP A 84 6.54 6.71 -9.33
N LEU A 85 6.04 6.36 -8.15
CA LEU A 85 6.03 7.23 -6.98
C LEU A 85 7.45 7.50 -6.49
N ALA A 86 8.36 6.51 -6.57
CA ALA A 86 9.77 6.64 -6.21
C ALA A 86 10.42 7.79 -6.96
N THR A 87 10.29 7.82 -8.30
CA THR A 87 10.92 8.87 -9.13
C THR A 87 10.37 10.27 -8.80
N GLN A 88 9.06 10.39 -8.58
CA GLN A 88 8.45 11.68 -8.21
C GLN A 88 8.87 12.14 -6.81
N ASN A 89 8.88 11.23 -5.84
CA ASN A 89 9.29 11.53 -4.47
C ASN A 89 10.79 11.83 -4.38
N LEU A 90 11.63 11.11 -5.11
CA LEU A 90 13.07 11.40 -5.22
C LEU A 90 13.33 12.85 -5.65
N ARG A 91 12.62 13.34 -6.66
CA ARG A 91 12.74 14.75 -7.10
C ARG A 91 12.36 15.74 -6.01
N ARG A 92 11.35 15.41 -5.19
CA ARG A 92 10.91 16.26 -4.07
C ARG A 92 11.87 16.20 -2.88
N LEU A 93 12.47 15.04 -2.63
CA LEU A 93 13.41 14.77 -1.55
C LEU A 93 14.84 15.25 -1.87
N ASN A 94 15.14 15.50 -3.15
CA ASN A 94 16.41 16.06 -3.57
C ASN A 94 16.58 17.50 -3.05
N VAL A 95 17.60 17.71 -2.22
CA VAL A 95 17.93 19.00 -1.59
C VAL A 95 19.24 19.60 -2.07
N THR A 96 20.00 18.88 -2.89
CA THR A 96 21.32 19.28 -3.41
C THR A 96 21.22 19.95 -4.78
N GLY A 97 20.07 19.84 -5.46
CA GLY A 97 19.82 20.49 -6.76
C GLY A 97 20.38 19.74 -7.98
N ASP A 98 21.16 18.67 -7.80
CA ASP A 98 21.66 17.86 -8.91
C ASP A 98 20.62 16.81 -9.33
N GLU A 99 20.13 16.94 -10.56
CA GLU A 99 19.12 16.07 -11.16
C GLU A 99 19.56 14.60 -11.29
N HIS A 100 20.86 14.32 -11.24
CA HIS A 100 21.45 12.98 -11.40
C HIS A 100 21.62 12.21 -10.09
N ILE A 101 21.31 12.80 -8.94
CA ILE A 101 21.47 12.17 -7.62
C ILE A 101 20.42 11.07 -7.37
N GLY A 102 19.25 11.20 -7.97
CA GLY A 102 18.13 10.27 -7.79
C GLY A 102 18.27 9.02 -8.65
N MET A 103 18.48 7.86 -8.01
CA MET A 103 18.60 6.58 -8.71
C MET A 103 17.49 5.63 -8.28
N ALA A 104 16.55 5.36 -9.18
CA ALA A 104 15.60 4.26 -9.02
C ALA A 104 16.20 2.98 -9.61
N THR A 105 16.69 2.09 -8.75
CA THR A 105 17.31 0.82 -9.18
C THR A 105 16.89 -0.33 -8.26
N ARG A 106 17.27 -1.56 -8.60
CA ARG A 106 17.13 -2.74 -7.74
C ARG A 106 18.47 -3.00 -7.04
N LEU A 107 18.44 -3.60 -5.85
CA LEU A 107 19.66 -3.98 -5.11
C LEU A 107 20.60 -4.86 -5.94
N THR A 108 20.03 -5.82 -6.68
CA THR A 108 20.76 -6.69 -7.62
C THR A 108 21.43 -5.96 -8.78
N MET A 109 21.02 -4.72 -9.07
CA MET A 109 21.58 -3.88 -10.13
C MET A 109 22.51 -2.79 -9.62
N LEU A 110 22.75 -2.70 -8.31
CA LEU A 110 23.70 -1.72 -7.73
C LEU A 110 25.11 -1.89 -8.30
N ALA A 111 25.52 -3.11 -8.66
CA ALA A 111 26.80 -3.36 -9.32
C ALA A 111 26.99 -2.55 -10.61
N ARG A 112 25.89 -2.25 -11.32
CA ARG A 112 25.90 -1.39 -12.52
C ARG A 112 26.13 0.08 -12.18
N GLU A 113 25.60 0.52 -11.05
CA GLU A 113 25.57 1.93 -10.65
C GLU A 113 26.73 2.31 -9.71
N SER A 114 27.48 1.33 -9.20
CA SER A 114 28.63 1.49 -8.30
C SER A 114 29.58 2.62 -8.67
N ARG A 115 30.01 2.69 -9.93
CA ARG A 115 30.91 3.75 -10.43
C ARG A 115 30.28 5.13 -10.40
N ARG A 116 28.95 5.22 -10.57
CA ARG A 116 28.23 6.48 -10.39
C ARG A 116 28.20 6.84 -8.91
N LEU A 117 27.94 5.89 -8.02
CA LEU A 117 27.92 6.13 -6.57
C LEU A 117 29.28 6.59 -6.01
N THR A 118 30.40 6.17 -6.62
CA THR A 118 31.77 6.50 -6.19
C THR A 118 32.47 7.57 -7.04
N ALA A 119 31.83 8.09 -8.08
CA ALA A 119 32.43 9.15 -8.88
C ALA A 119 32.67 10.41 -8.03
N PRO A 120 33.71 11.21 -8.32
CA PRO A 120 34.00 12.42 -7.53
C PRO A 120 32.80 13.37 -7.51
N SER A 121 32.63 14.07 -6.39
CA SER A 121 31.60 15.10 -6.26
C SER A 121 31.87 16.25 -7.24
N SER A 122 30.80 16.85 -7.78
CA SER A 122 30.90 18.04 -8.62
C SER A 122 31.17 19.32 -7.80
N GLY A 123 30.92 19.27 -6.48
CA GLY A 123 31.11 20.38 -5.53
C GLY A 123 32.20 20.12 -4.47
N SER A 124 32.40 21.09 -3.56
CA SER A 124 33.47 21.07 -2.55
C SER A 124 33.24 20.16 -1.33
N GLY A 125 32.20 19.34 -1.34
CA GLY A 125 31.81 18.46 -0.24
C GLY A 125 31.83 16.98 -0.64
N LYS A 126 31.52 16.11 0.33
CA LYS A 126 31.32 14.67 0.11
C LYS A 126 30.17 14.45 -0.85
N ARG A 127 30.26 13.40 -1.64
CA ARG A 127 29.19 13.02 -2.57
C ARG A 127 27.93 12.63 -1.80
N VAL A 128 26.78 13.07 -2.30
CA VAL A 128 25.47 12.65 -1.80
C VAL A 128 24.79 11.83 -2.88
N ASN A 129 24.38 10.61 -2.55
CA ASN A 129 23.57 9.76 -3.42
C ASN A 129 22.19 9.55 -2.79
N LEU A 130 21.14 9.61 -3.61
CA LEU A 130 19.77 9.33 -3.16
C LEU A 130 19.22 8.15 -3.98
N VAL A 131 19.23 6.97 -3.37
CA VAL A 131 18.86 5.72 -4.03
C VAL A 131 17.48 5.29 -3.56
N SER A 132 16.54 5.08 -4.50
CA SER A 132 15.22 4.55 -4.14
C SER A 132 15.07 3.08 -4.48
N PHE A 133 14.43 2.34 -3.58
CA PHE A 133 14.05 0.94 -3.78
C PHE A 133 12.55 0.75 -3.58
N THR A 134 12.01 -0.25 -4.28
CA THR A 134 10.65 -0.75 -4.08
C THR A 134 10.69 -2.18 -3.56
N PRO A 135 10.06 -2.49 -2.42
CA PRO A 135 10.12 -3.83 -1.84
C PRO A 135 9.64 -4.95 -2.73
N GLY A 136 8.50 -4.75 -3.39
CA GLY A 136 7.90 -5.76 -4.28
C GLY A 136 8.78 -6.16 -5.48
N THR A 137 9.88 -5.46 -5.75
CA THR A 137 10.80 -5.82 -6.84
C THR A 137 12.26 -5.97 -6.39
N SER A 138 12.62 -5.41 -5.24
CA SER A 138 14.00 -5.38 -4.72
C SER A 138 14.20 -6.34 -3.55
N PHE A 139 13.13 -6.62 -2.79
CA PHE A 139 13.11 -7.53 -1.65
C PHE A 139 12.24 -8.77 -1.89
N SER A 140 11.47 -8.85 -2.98
CA SER A 140 10.38 -9.84 -3.12
C SER A 140 10.81 -11.30 -3.31
N ASP A 141 10.21 -12.17 -2.50
CA ASP A 141 10.01 -13.62 -2.74
C ASP A 141 8.85 -13.93 -3.71
N GLY A 142 7.96 -12.95 -3.94
CA GLY A 142 6.74 -13.11 -4.75
C GLY A 142 6.86 -12.71 -6.22
N GLY A 143 8.04 -12.30 -6.70
CA GLY A 143 8.30 -12.11 -8.12
C GLY A 143 8.49 -13.47 -8.83
N TRP A 144 8.43 -13.52 -10.16
CA TRP A 144 8.83 -14.72 -10.91
C TRP A 144 10.18 -15.21 -10.37
N ARG A 145 10.28 -16.45 -9.85
CA ARG A 145 11.48 -17.01 -9.18
C ARG A 145 12.80 -16.71 -9.92
N GLN A 146 12.75 -16.69 -11.26
CA GLN A 146 13.84 -16.32 -12.17
C GLN A 146 14.29 -14.85 -12.19
N GLY A 147 13.59 -13.92 -11.54
CA GLY A 147 13.81 -12.48 -11.67
C GLY A 147 13.60 -11.91 -13.08
N SER A 148 14.07 -10.69 -13.31
CA SER A 148 14.07 -10.04 -14.62
C SER A 148 15.27 -10.44 -15.48
N ALA A 149 15.17 -10.28 -16.80
CA ALA A 149 16.28 -10.58 -17.71
C ALA A 149 17.57 -9.78 -17.41
N PRO A 150 17.50 -8.47 -17.07
CA PRO A 150 18.69 -7.72 -16.66
C PRO A 150 19.39 -8.29 -15.41
N GLU A 151 18.64 -8.74 -14.40
CA GLU A 151 19.23 -9.34 -13.19
C GLU A 151 19.98 -10.64 -13.50
N ARG A 152 19.35 -11.51 -14.30
CA ARG A 152 20.01 -12.74 -14.76
C ARG A 152 21.25 -12.44 -15.61
N ALA A 153 21.24 -11.35 -16.37
CA ALA A 153 22.39 -10.93 -17.15
C ALA A 153 23.55 -10.47 -16.24
N MET A 154 23.26 -9.71 -15.19
CA MET A 154 24.25 -9.32 -14.17
C MET A 154 24.89 -10.55 -13.53
N LEU A 155 24.07 -11.52 -13.08
CA LEU A 155 24.56 -12.80 -12.55
C LEU A 155 25.43 -13.55 -13.55
N THR A 156 25.03 -13.59 -14.83
CA THR A 156 25.80 -14.25 -15.89
C THR A 156 27.17 -13.59 -16.07
N ILE A 157 27.26 -12.26 -16.00
CA ILE A 157 28.53 -11.52 -16.11
C ILE A 157 29.46 -11.86 -14.94
N ILE A 158 28.93 -11.86 -13.71
CA ILE A 158 29.71 -12.18 -12.51
C ILE A 158 30.16 -13.65 -12.53
N LEU A 159 29.26 -14.59 -12.86
CA LEU A 159 29.59 -16.01 -12.99
C LEU A 159 30.60 -16.29 -14.12
N ASP A 160 30.55 -15.51 -15.20
CA ASP A 160 31.55 -15.54 -16.28
C ASP A 160 32.96 -15.15 -15.79
N GLN A 161 33.07 -14.33 -14.73
CA GLN A 161 34.32 -13.92 -14.11
C GLN A 161 34.82 -14.94 -13.08
N ILE A 162 33.93 -15.45 -12.23
CA ILE A 162 34.34 -16.25 -11.05
C ILE A 162 34.31 -17.77 -11.28
N ALA A 163 33.43 -18.27 -12.15
CA ALA A 163 33.12 -19.71 -12.23
C ALA A 163 33.17 -20.34 -13.64
N ASN A 164 32.94 -19.57 -14.72
CA ASN A 164 32.92 -20.12 -16.08
C ASN A 164 34.30 -19.97 -16.76
N ARG A 165 35.00 -21.09 -16.93
CA ARG A 165 36.37 -21.11 -17.47
C ARG A 165 36.41 -21.44 -18.96
N THR A 166 35.41 -22.16 -19.48
CA THR A 166 35.35 -22.59 -20.88
C THR A 166 34.17 -21.97 -21.63
N ASP A 167 34.22 -22.00 -22.97
CA ASP A 167 33.08 -21.61 -23.81
C ASP A 167 31.86 -22.50 -23.57
N SER A 168 32.10 -23.78 -23.22
CA SER A 168 31.03 -24.69 -22.83
C SER A 168 30.33 -24.21 -21.57
N ASP A 169 31.07 -23.80 -20.54
CA ASP A 169 30.50 -23.27 -19.29
C ASP A 169 29.64 -22.04 -19.58
N ARG A 170 30.20 -21.08 -20.32
CA ARG A 170 29.52 -19.83 -20.72
C ARG A 170 28.22 -20.10 -21.48
N ARG A 171 28.24 -21.07 -22.40
CA ARG A 171 27.08 -21.50 -23.18
C ARG A 171 26.00 -22.10 -22.26
N VAL A 172 26.39 -22.99 -21.35
CA VAL A 172 25.44 -23.65 -20.45
C VAL A 172 24.85 -22.66 -19.45
N THR A 173 25.64 -21.75 -18.87
CA THR A 173 25.10 -20.70 -17.98
C THR A 173 24.05 -19.86 -18.69
N ARG A 174 24.26 -19.47 -19.95
CA ARG A 174 23.23 -18.75 -20.75
C ARG A 174 22.00 -19.61 -21.01
N LEU A 175 22.16 -20.92 -21.18
CA LEU A 175 21.04 -21.87 -21.27
C LEU A 175 20.21 -21.89 -19.97
N MET A 176 20.87 -21.87 -18.82
CA MET A 176 20.21 -21.82 -17.51
C MET A 176 19.52 -20.47 -17.27
N MET A 177 20.20 -19.37 -17.62
CA MET A 177 19.83 -18.01 -17.25
C MET A 177 18.87 -17.30 -18.22
N HIS A 178 18.51 -17.89 -19.37
CA HIS A 178 17.65 -17.19 -20.33
C HIS A 178 16.19 -16.99 -19.84
N GLY A 179 15.67 -17.91 -19.02
CA GLY A 179 14.32 -17.83 -18.43
C GLY A 179 13.22 -17.68 -19.51
N THR A 180 12.38 -16.65 -19.38
CA THR A 180 11.30 -16.32 -20.34
C THR A 180 11.78 -15.74 -21.67
N VAL A 181 13.08 -15.48 -21.84
CA VAL A 181 13.61 -15.01 -23.13
C VAL A 181 13.64 -16.19 -24.11
N ARG A 182 13.13 -16.00 -25.33
CA ARG A 182 12.91 -17.07 -26.32
C ARG A 182 14.11 -17.99 -26.61
N SER A 183 15.35 -17.52 -26.45
CA SER A 183 16.54 -18.36 -26.59
C SER A 183 17.75 -17.85 -25.82
N PRO A 184 18.72 -18.72 -25.48
CA PRO A 184 19.98 -18.33 -24.86
C PRO A 184 20.78 -17.31 -25.67
N GLN A 185 20.77 -17.43 -27.01
CA GLN A 185 21.45 -16.49 -27.91
C GLN A 185 20.81 -15.09 -27.86
N ARG A 186 19.47 -15.03 -27.81
CA ARG A 186 18.76 -13.75 -27.67
C ARG A 186 19.01 -13.12 -26.30
N PHE A 187 19.05 -13.94 -25.25
CA PHE A 187 19.40 -13.47 -23.91
C PHE A 187 20.81 -12.87 -23.87
N ASP A 188 21.79 -13.57 -24.42
CA ASP A 188 23.18 -13.10 -24.49
C ASP A 188 23.31 -11.80 -25.29
N ASN A 189 22.73 -11.74 -26.50
CA ASN A 189 22.86 -10.58 -27.38
C ASN A 189 22.06 -9.35 -26.90
N ARG A 190 20.91 -9.54 -26.25
CA ARG A 190 20.02 -8.42 -25.88
C ARG A 190 20.23 -7.91 -24.45
N TYR A 191 20.80 -8.73 -23.56
CA TYR A 191 20.96 -8.37 -22.16
C TYR A 191 22.40 -8.50 -21.65
N VAL A 192 23.09 -9.62 -21.90
CA VAL A 192 24.45 -9.85 -21.36
C VAL A 192 25.50 -8.97 -22.04
N LYS A 193 25.57 -9.00 -23.38
CA LYS A 193 26.57 -8.20 -24.14
C LYS A 193 26.39 -6.69 -23.97
N PRO A 194 25.17 -6.13 -24.07
CA PRO A 194 24.96 -4.70 -23.84
C PRO A 194 25.32 -4.29 -22.42
N LEU A 195 24.88 -5.04 -21.40
CA LEU A 195 25.20 -4.73 -20.01
C LEU A 195 26.71 -4.80 -19.74
N ARG A 196 27.42 -5.79 -20.31
CA ARG A 196 28.87 -5.90 -20.19
C ARG A 196 29.59 -4.70 -20.83
N ALA A 197 29.08 -4.20 -21.96
CA ALA A 197 29.60 -2.99 -22.61
C ALA A 197 29.36 -1.74 -21.74
N ASP A 198 28.15 -1.60 -21.17
CA ASP A 198 27.81 -0.48 -20.28
C ASP A 198 28.69 -0.45 -19.02
N LEU A 199 29.03 -1.62 -18.46
CA LEU A 199 29.97 -1.76 -17.33
C LEU A 199 31.44 -1.47 -17.70
N SER A 200 31.74 -1.18 -18.98
CA SER A 200 33.12 -1.15 -19.51
C SER A 200 33.91 -2.42 -19.20
N GLY A 201 33.25 -3.58 -19.18
CA GLY A 201 33.87 -4.89 -19.06
C GLY A 201 33.75 -5.59 -17.70
N GLU A 202 33.66 -4.88 -16.57
CA GLU A 202 33.72 -5.50 -15.24
C GLU A 202 32.77 -4.87 -14.21
N PRO A 203 32.02 -5.69 -13.43
CA PRO A 203 31.25 -5.23 -12.27
C PRO A 203 32.15 -4.73 -11.13
N ASP A 204 31.58 -4.03 -10.14
CA ASP A 204 32.32 -3.57 -8.95
C ASP A 204 33.00 -4.74 -8.22
N PRO A 205 34.34 -4.73 -8.08
CA PRO A 205 35.07 -5.79 -7.37
C PRO A 205 34.56 -6.04 -5.95
N ARG A 206 34.14 -4.99 -5.21
CA ARG A 206 33.63 -5.16 -3.83
C ARG A 206 32.36 -6.00 -3.80
N ILE A 207 31.44 -5.76 -4.74
CA ILE A 207 30.20 -6.54 -4.87
C ILE A 207 30.52 -7.95 -5.35
N VAL A 208 31.44 -8.12 -6.30
CA VAL A 208 31.86 -9.45 -6.79
C VAL A 208 32.49 -10.27 -5.67
N ASP A 209 33.37 -9.69 -4.86
CA ASP A 209 34.04 -10.37 -3.74
C ASP A 209 33.05 -10.74 -2.64
N ALA A 210 32.18 -9.80 -2.24
CA ALA A 210 31.12 -10.06 -1.26
C ALA A 210 30.15 -11.14 -1.74
N PHE A 211 29.71 -11.07 -3.00
CA PHE A 211 28.88 -12.09 -3.63
C PHE A 211 29.56 -13.45 -3.64
N THR A 212 30.82 -13.50 -4.07
CA THR A 212 31.60 -14.74 -4.16
C THR A 212 31.77 -15.40 -2.79
N ARG A 213 32.05 -14.61 -1.75
CA ARG A 213 32.11 -15.09 -0.37
C ARG A 213 30.77 -15.70 0.08
N LEU A 214 29.66 -14.98 -0.10
CA LEU A 214 28.33 -15.44 0.30
C LEU A 214 27.91 -16.75 -0.39
N ILE A 215 28.12 -16.86 -1.71
CA ILE A 215 27.73 -18.09 -2.45
C ILE A 215 28.66 -19.29 -2.17
N ASN A 216 29.87 -19.05 -1.67
CA ASN A 216 30.77 -20.11 -1.21
C ASN A 216 30.33 -20.61 0.17
N GLU A 217 30.09 -19.71 1.11
CA GLU A 217 29.71 -20.03 2.48
C GLU A 217 28.40 -20.83 2.56
N ASN A 218 27.40 -20.46 1.74
CA ASN A 218 26.11 -21.16 1.70
C ASN A 218 26.04 -22.33 0.70
N GLY A 219 27.17 -22.67 0.07
CA GLY A 219 27.30 -23.79 -0.89
C GLY A 219 26.59 -23.58 -2.25
N THR A 220 26.03 -22.40 -2.52
CA THR A 220 25.32 -22.09 -3.78
C THR A 220 26.24 -22.21 -4.98
N LEU A 221 27.52 -21.82 -4.86
CA LEU A 221 28.49 -21.96 -5.95
C LEU A 221 28.68 -23.43 -6.34
N GLY A 222 28.79 -24.33 -5.36
CA GLY A 222 28.90 -25.77 -5.59
C GLY A 222 27.67 -26.31 -6.32
N ARG A 223 26.47 -25.95 -5.86
CA ARG A 223 25.20 -26.33 -6.52
C ARG A 223 25.14 -25.83 -7.97
N PHE A 224 25.58 -24.60 -8.22
CA PHE A 224 25.66 -24.04 -9.57
C PHE A 224 26.59 -24.85 -10.48
N VAL A 225 27.79 -25.16 -10.02
CA VAL A 225 28.76 -25.93 -10.81
C VAL A 225 28.23 -27.34 -11.11
N SER A 226 27.65 -28.03 -10.12
CA SER A 226 27.05 -29.36 -10.34
C SER A 226 25.92 -29.32 -11.37
N LEU A 227 24.99 -28.38 -11.23
CA LEU A 227 23.85 -28.25 -12.15
C LEU A 227 24.31 -27.87 -13.58
N ARG A 228 25.38 -27.07 -13.70
CA ARG A 228 25.99 -26.73 -14.98
C ARG A 228 26.58 -27.97 -15.67
N GLU A 229 27.28 -28.84 -14.94
CA GLU A 229 27.81 -30.09 -15.51
C GLU A 229 26.68 -31.06 -15.94
N GLU A 230 25.61 -31.18 -15.16
CA GLU A 230 24.42 -31.97 -15.53
C GLU A 230 23.78 -31.48 -16.85
N MET A 231 23.88 -30.18 -17.14
CA MET A 231 23.33 -29.54 -18.35
C MET A 231 24.31 -29.45 -19.54
N LYS A 232 25.54 -29.93 -19.41
CA LYS A 232 26.62 -29.75 -20.40
C LYS A 232 26.28 -30.23 -21.81
N PHE A 233 25.51 -31.31 -21.93
CA PHE A 233 25.14 -31.91 -23.22
C PHE A 233 23.68 -31.64 -23.62
N LYS A 234 22.95 -30.82 -22.85
CA LYS A 234 21.54 -30.50 -23.10
C LYS A 234 21.43 -29.29 -24.03
N ARG A 235 20.36 -29.27 -24.84
CA ARG A 235 20.02 -28.16 -25.77
C ARG A 235 18.93 -27.23 -25.23
N ALA A 236 18.17 -27.70 -24.25
CA ALA A 236 17.11 -27.00 -23.53
C ALA A 236 17.19 -27.41 -22.05
N VAL A 237 16.65 -26.58 -21.14
CA VAL A 237 16.50 -26.94 -19.73
C VAL A 237 15.43 -28.05 -19.63
N PRO A 238 15.77 -29.27 -19.20
CA PRO A 238 14.79 -30.34 -19.03
C PRO A 238 13.75 -30.02 -17.96
N ALA A 239 12.56 -30.61 -18.05
CA ALA A 239 11.48 -30.37 -17.09
C ALA A 239 11.90 -30.76 -15.66
N GLU A 240 12.65 -31.86 -15.52
CA GLU A 240 13.17 -32.35 -14.24
C GLU A 240 14.20 -31.42 -13.58
N LEU A 241 14.89 -30.58 -14.37
CA LEU A 241 15.87 -29.61 -13.85
C LEU A 241 15.31 -28.18 -13.77
N TRP A 242 14.07 -27.96 -14.21
CA TRP A 242 13.47 -26.64 -14.29
C TRP A 242 13.41 -26.00 -12.89
N HIS A 243 12.76 -26.66 -11.92
CA HIS A 243 12.65 -26.14 -10.55
C HIS A 243 14.02 -25.88 -9.91
N ARG A 244 14.93 -26.86 -9.98
CA ARG A 244 16.32 -26.72 -9.46
C ARG A 244 17.05 -25.52 -10.07
N THR A 245 16.84 -25.23 -11.34
CA THR A 245 17.45 -24.07 -12.01
C THR A 245 16.85 -22.76 -11.49
N HIS A 246 15.53 -22.69 -11.32
CA HIS A 246 14.85 -21.49 -10.81
C HIS A 246 15.20 -21.20 -9.37
N ASP A 247 15.22 -22.22 -8.52
CA ASP A 247 15.56 -22.06 -7.11
C ASP A 247 17.02 -21.60 -6.97
N LEU A 248 17.95 -22.16 -7.75
CA LEU A 248 19.33 -21.69 -7.81
C LEU A 248 19.45 -20.22 -8.28
N ILE A 249 18.66 -19.80 -9.27
CA ILE A 249 18.65 -18.40 -9.71
C ILE A 249 18.14 -17.50 -8.58
N SER A 250 17.16 -17.94 -7.81
CA SER A 250 16.67 -17.22 -6.63
C SER A 250 17.77 -17.02 -5.60
N ASP A 251 18.47 -18.10 -5.21
CA ASP A 251 19.58 -18.06 -4.25
C ASP A 251 20.69 -17.10 -4.70
N LEU A 252 21.08 -17.17 -5.99
CA LEU A 252 22.09 -16.29 -6.56
C LEU A 252 21.63 -14.82 -6.57
N ARG A 253 20.35 -14.55 -6.85
CA ARG A 253 19.81 -13.18 -6.81
C ARG A 253 19.81 -12.62 -5.39
N GLN A 254 19.42 -13.42 -4.40
CA GLN A 254 19.43 -13.03 -3.00
C GLN A 254 20.85 -12.72 -2.51
N ALA A 255 21.81 -13.58 -2.83
CA ALA A 255 23.22 -13.35 -2.51
C ALA A 255 23.78 -12.07 -3.18
N LEU A 256 23.39 -11.81 -4.44
CA LEU A 256 23.81 -10.58 -5.13
C LEU A 256 23.17 -9.33 -4.52
N ALA A 257 21.91 -9.41 -4.11
CA ALA A 257 21.23 -8.30 -3.45
C ALA A 257 21.88 -7.98 -2.09
N LYS A 258 22.21 -9.01 -1.30
CA LYS A 258 22.93 -8.85 -0.02
C LYS A 258 24.31 -8.24 -0.22
N ALA A 259 25.08 -8.71 -1.20
CA ALA A 259 26.37 -8.10 -1.58
C ALA A 259 26.23 -6.63 -2.02
N GLY A 260 25.13 -6.29 -2.69
CA GLY A 260 24.79 -4.92 -3.06
C GLY A 260 24.52 -4.03 -1.85
N VAL A 261 23.78 -4.52 -0.84
CA VAL A 261 23.53 -3.81 0.42
C VAL A 261 24.83 -3.54 1.17
N ASP A 262 25.69 -4.55 1.33
CA ASP A 262 26.99 -4.42 2.00
C ASP A 262 27.86 -3.34 1.36
N THR A 263 27.77 -3.16 0.03
CA THR A 263 28.56 -2.16 -0.69
C THR A 263 27.89 -0.78 -0.75
N LEU A 264 26.60 -0.69 -0.47
CA LEU A 264 25.87 0.59 -0.49
C LEU A 264 26.24 1.47 0.70
N GLU A 265 26.63 0.89 1.84
CA GLU A 265 27.06 1.61 3.06
C GLU A 265 26.09 2.75 3.47
N PRO A 266 24.78 2.47 3.66
CA PRO A 266 23.78 3.52 3.86
C PRO A 266 23.98 4.31 5.16
N ASP A 267 23.81 5.63 5.10
CA ASP A 267 23.85 6.53 6.27
C ASP A 267 22.44 6.86 6.80
N LEU A 268 21.46 6.96 5.90
CA LEU A 268 20.07 7.26 6.24
C LEU A 268 19.12 6.45 5.35
N ILE A 269 18.23 5.70 5.96
CA ILE A 269 17.22 4.87 5.31
C ILE A 269 15.85 5.42 5.69
N ILE A 270 15.02 5.73 4.70
CA ILE A 270 13.68 6.28 4.88
C ILE A 270 12.69 5.29 4.31
N LEU A 271 11.79 4.78 5.15
CA LEU A 271 10.70 3.89 4.74
C LEU A 271 9.40 4.68 4.71
N ASP A 272 8.91 4.98 3.52
CA ASP A 272 7.61 5.61 3.33
C ASP A 272 6.51 4.57 3.18
N GLU A 273 5.34 4.88 3.74
CA GLU A 273 4.21 3.97 3.84
C GLU A 273 4.58 2.60 4.45
N PHE A 274 5.42 2.58 5.49
CA PHE A 274 5.98 1.33 6.03
C PHE A 274 4.89 0.32 6.44
N GLN A 275 3.67 0.76 6.75
CA GLN A 275 2.53 -0.11 7.06
C GLN A 275 2.19 -1.10 5.94
N ARG A 276 2.59 -0.83 4.68
CA ARG A 276 2.45 -1.77 3.57
C ARG A 276 3.50 -2.90 3.60
N PHE A 277 4.54 -2.74 4.40
CA PHE A 277 5.73 -3.59 4.43
C PHE A 277 6.10 -4.04 5.84
N ARG A 278 5.10 -4.22 6.72
CA ARG A 278 5.33 -4.66 8.12
C ARG A 278 6.15 -5.94 8.22
N HIS A 279 5.96 -6.88 7.29
CA HIS A 279 6.75 -8.12 7.22
C HIS A 279 8.25 -7.85 7.11
N LEU A 280 8.70 -6.72 6.56
CA LEU A 280 10.13 -6.37 6.51
C LEU A 280 10.72 -6.04 7.89
N LEU A 281 9.89 -5.71 8.88
CA LEU A 281 10.33 -5.38 10.25
C LEU A 281 10.49 -6.61 11.14
N ASN A 282 9.99 -7.77 10.71
CA ASN A 282 10.13 -9.02 11.44
C ASN A 282 11.11 -9.94 10.71
N PRO A 283 12.31 -10.22 11.26
CA PRO A 283 13.32 -11.08 10.65
C PRO A 283 12.76 -12.42 10.19
N ASP A 284 11.81 -12.98 10.94
CA ASP A 284 11.27 -14.32 10.71
C ASP A 284 10.26 -14.37 9.54
N SER A 285 10.05 -13.26 8.82
CA SER A 285 9.03 -13.16 7.75
C SER A 285 9.52 -13.54 6.35
N GLY A 286 10.75 -14.07 6.22
CA GLY A 286 11.31 -14.59 4.97
C GLY A 286 12.48 -13.77 4.41
N ASP A 287 12.97 -14.17 3.24
CA ASP A 287 14.20 -13.65 2.62
C ASP A 287 14.16 -12.14 2.35
N ALA A 288 12.96 -11.62 2.09
CA ALA A 288 12.69 -10.18 1.96
C ALA A 288 13.03 -9.41 3.23
N ALA A 289 12.66 -9.96 4.39
CA ALA A 289 12.89 -9.36 5.69
C ALA A 289 14.35 -9.44 6.09
N ASP A 290 15.03 -10.54 5.75
CA ASP A 290 16.49 -10.70 5.95
C ASP A 290 17.29 -9.63 5.22
N LEU A 291 16.95 -9.37 3.95
CA LEU A 291 17.63 -8.36 3.16
C LEU A 291 17.34 -6.93 3.64
N ALA A 292 16.11 -6.69 4.12
CA ALA A 292 15.75 -5.43 4.76
C ALA A 292 16.49 -5.24 6.09
N HIS A 293 16.63 -6.28 6.91
CA HIS A 293 17.40 -6.24 8.16
C HIS A 293 18.88 -6.02 7.90
N ALA A 294 19.48 -6.66 6.89
CA ALA A 294 20.85 -6.39 6.49
C ALA A 294 21.08 -4.90 6.16
N LEU A 295 20.07 -4.23 5.61
CA LEU A 295 20.11 -2.79 5.37
C LEU A 295 19.95 -1.99 6.68
N PHE A 296 19.00 -2.36 7.55
CA PHE A 296 18.70 -1.63 8.81
C PHE A 296 19.74 -1.81 9.92
N GLU A 297 20.50 -2.90 9.90
CA GLU A 297 21.52 -3.25 10.90
C GLU A 297 22.91 -2.75 10.53
N HIS A 298 23.04 -2.07 9.38
CA HIS A 298 24.30 -1.43 9.02
C HIS A 298 24.69 -0.43 10.11
N ARG A 299 25.89 -0.60 10.67
CA ARG A 299 26.31 -0.01 11.97
C ARG A 299 26.05 1.49 12.10
N ASP A 300 26.26 2.23 11.02
CA ASP A 300 26.17 3.69 11.01
C ASP A 300 24.86 4.20 10.40
N ALA A 301 23.98 3.31 9.92
CA ALA A 301 22.72 3.70 9.32
C ALA A 301 21.74 4.25 10.37
N ARG A 302 20.96 5.25 9.94
CA ARG A 302 19.78 5.74 10.67
C ARG A 302 18.52 5.38 9.90
N VAL A 303 17.47 4.94 10.59
CA VAL A 303 16.23 4.46 9.95
C VAL A 303 15.07 5.35 10.36
N LEU A 304 14.46 6.03 9.39
CA LEU A 304 13.27 6.86 9.54
C LEU A 304 12.05 6.15 8.94
N LEU A 305 11.08 5.82 9.78
CA LEU A 305 9.78 5.31 9.34
C LEU A 305 8.80 6.48 9.16
N LEU A 306 8.07 6.51 8.06
CA LEU A 306 6.99 7.46 7.79
C LEU A 306 5.67 6.71 7.64
N SER A 307 4.68 7.00 8.49
CA SER A 307 3.33 6.43 8.35
C SER A 307 2.29 7.32 9.00
N ALA A 308 1.05 7.31 8.51
CA ALA A 308 -0.06 7.92 9.25
C ALA A 308 -0.74 6.97 10.23
N THR A 309 -0.70 5.68 9.91
CA THR A 309 -1.39 4.58 10.59
C THR A 309 -0.42 3.40 10.66
N PRO A 310 0.48 3.38 11.65
CA PRO A 310 1.50 2.34 11.74
C PRO A 310 0.86 0.94 11.89
N TYR A 311 -0.32 0.84 12.48
CA TYR A 311 -1.16 -0.36 12.65
C TYR A 311 -2.53 -0.22 11.95
N LYS A 312 -3.23 -1.34 11.69
CA LYS A 312 -4.60 -1.30 11.16
C LYS A 312 -5.52 -0.82 12.31
N PRO A 313 -6.40 0.17 12.12
CA PRO A 313 -7.26 0.64 13.21
C PRO A 313 -8.48 -0.26 13.49
N PHE A 314 -8.84 -1.16 12.56
CA PHE A 314 -10.07 -1.97 12.62
C PHE A 314 -9.90 -3.27 11.80
N THR A 315 -10.31 -4.41 12.35
CA THR A 315 -10.49 -5.70 11.65
C THR A 315 -11.82 -6.30 12.08
N ASN A 316 -12.48 -7.01 11.17
CA ASN A 316 -13.75 -7.68 11.46
C ASN A 316 -13.48 -8.92 12.32
N SER A 317 -14.48 -9.40 13.07
CA SER A 317 -14.37 -10.64 13.87
C SER A 317 -14.06 -11.89 13.05
N ASP A 318 -14.21 -11.83 11.72
CA ASP A 318 -13.89 -12.91 10.78
C ASP A 318 -12.46 -12.82 10.21
N ASP A 319 -11.74 -11.72 10.47
CA ASP A 319 -10.31 -11.59 10.16
C ASP A 319 -9.52 -12.24 11.31
N GLY A 320 -9.24 -13.54 11.19
CA GLY A 320 -8.53 -14.30 12.23
C GLY A 320 -7.20 -13.68 12.66
N ASP A 321 -6.96 -13.67 13.98
CA ASP A 321 -5.68 -13.54 14.70
C ASP A 321 -4.67 -12.43 14.32
N ASP A 322 -5.04 -11.37 13.58
CA ASP A 322 -4.21 -10.16 13.46
C ASP A 322 -4.41 -9.25 14.70
N ASP A 323 -3.61 -9.44 15.78
CA ASP A 323 -3.65 -8.57 16.97
C ASP A 323 -2.93 -7.22 16.71
N HIS A 324 -3.72 -6.15 16.51
CA HIS A 324 -3.22 -4.77 16.31
C HIS A 324 -2.25 -4.30 17.39
N TYR A 325 -2.45 -4.78 18.61
CA TYR A 325 -1.61 -4.44 19.74
C TYR A 325 -0.25 -5.13 19.63
N GLU A 326 -0.21 -6.38 19.20
CA GLU A 326 1.05 -7.09 18.91
C GLU A 326 1.81 -6.42 17.77
N ASP A 327 1.14 -6.03 16.69
CA ASP A 327 1.73 -5.30 15.57
C ASP A 327 2.37 -3.96 15.99
N PHE A 328 1.67 -3.22 16.86
CA PHE A 328 2.20 -1.98 17.43
C PHE A 328 3.41 -2.26 18.31
N LEU A 329 3.36 -3.26 19.20
CA LEU A 329 4.48 -3.63 20.06
C LEU A 329 5.68 -4.14 19.28
N ALA A 330 5.47 -4.87 18.18
CA ALA A 330 6.53 -5.28 17.27
C ALA A 330 7.22 -4.07 16.62
N THR A 331 6.44 -3.05 16.24
CA THR A 331 6.99 -1.78 15.73
C THR A 331 7.79 -1.05 16.81
N VAL A 332 7.28 -0.97 18.04
CA VAL A 332 8.00 -0.37 19.18
C VAL A 332 9.31 -1.10 19.45
N ARG A 333 9.29 -2.44 19.48
CA ARG A 333 10.48 -3.28 19.64
C ARG A 333 11.52 -3.00 18.55
N PHE A 334 11.08 -2.90 17.29
CA PHE A 334 11.97 -2.53 16.19
C PHE A 334 12.59 -1.14 16.43
N LEU A 335 11.78 -0.13 16.75
CA LEU A 335 12.22 1.24 17.03
C LEU A 335 13.17 1.33 18.23
N ALA A 336 13.02 0.45 19.22
CA ALA A 336 13.85 0.39 20.41
C ALA A 336 15.15 -0.45 20.22
N GLY A 337 15.46 -0.85 18.98
CA GLY A 337 16.71 -1.55 18.63
C GLY A 337 16.58 -3.06 18.44
N GLY A 338 15.36 -3.61 18.50
CA GLY A 338 15.06 -5.00 18.15
C GLY A 338 15.31 -6.03 19.26
N SER A 339 15.84 -5.64 20.42
CA SER A 339 16.06 -6.57 21.53
C SER A 339 14.73 -7.02 22.16
N ALA A 340 14.62 -8.31 22.45
CA ALA A 340 13.43 -8.88 23.06
C ALA A 340 13.14 -8.21 24.42
N GLY A 341 11.93 -7.65 24.58
CA GLY A 341 11.50 -7.00 25.81
C GLY A 341 11.78 -5.49 25.86
N SER A 342 12.36 -4.91 24.81
CA SER A 342 12.54 -3.45 24.69
C SER A 342 11.21 -2.69 24.62
N GLU A 343 10.13 -3.36 24.23
CA GLU A 343 8.76 -2.85 24.17
C GLU A 343 8.01 -2.90 25.52
N ARG A 344 8.54 -3.59 26.54
CA ARG A 344 7.80 -3.90 27.79
C ARG A 344 7.34 -2.66 28.55
N GLU A 345 8.17 -1.61 28.59
CA GLU A 345 7.82 -0.38 29.31
C GLU A 345 6.64 0.34 28.64
N VAL A 346 6.63 0.37 27.31
CA VAL A 346 5.51 0.90 26.52
C VAL A 346 4.26 0.05 26.72
N ALA A 347 4.39 -1.27 26.65
CA ALA A 347 3.28 -2.20 26.87
C ALA A 347 2.65 -2.04 28.27
N ALA A 348 3.48 -1.95 29.31
CA ALA A 348 3.04 -1.73 30.69
C ALA A 348 2.32 -0.38 30.85
N SER A 349 2.88 0.69 30.29
CA SER A 349 2.29 2.03 30.34
C SER A 349 0.93 2.09 29.63
N LEU A 350 0.80 1.41 28.48
CA LEU A 350 -0.48 1.31 27.76
C LEU A 350 -1.51 0.47 28.52
N ALA A 351 -1.09 -0.63 29.16
CA ALA A 351 -1.96 -1.44 29.99
C ALA A 351 -2.51 -0.65 31.18
N GLU A 352 -1.65 0.11 31.86
CA GLU A 352 -2.05 1.00 32.95
C GLU A 352 -3.02 2.10 32.47
N TYR A 353 -2.77 2.70 31.31
CA TYR A 353 -3.69 3.67 30.73
C TYR A 353 -5.07 3.07 30.42
N ARG A 354 -5.13 1.87 29.83
CA ARG A 354 -6.42 1.16 29.61
C ARG A 354 -7.13 0.83 30.93
N GLN A 355 -6.39 0.42 31.95
CA GLN A 355 -6.96 0.11 33.27
C GLN A 355 -7.55 1.36 33.92
N THR A 356 -6.84 2.49 33.89
CA THR A 356 -7.33 3.75 34.47
C THR A 356 -8.57 4.29 33.75
N LEU A 357 -8.69 4.10 32.43
CA LEU A 357 -9.89 4.45 31.66
C LEU A 357 -11.12 3.59 32.00
N THR A 358 -10.91 2.31 32.33
CA THR A 358 -12.00 1.35 32.56
C THR A 358 -12.46 1.28 34.01
N VAL A 359 -11.51 1.29 34.95
CA VAL A 359 -11.77 1.17 36.40
C VAL A 359 -11.90 2.55 37.07
N GLY A 360 -11.49 3.62 36.38
CA GLY A 360 -11.38 4.97 36.93
C GLY A 360 -10.02 5.23 37.58
N GLY A 361 -9.56 6.48 37.53
CA GLY A 361 -8.25 6.91 38.03
C GLY A 361 -7.77 8.17 37.32
N ASP A 362 -6.49 8.52 37.53
CA ASP A 362 -5.86 9.64 36.84
C ASP A 362 -5.36 9.20 35.44
N ALA A 363 -6.30 9.19 34.49
CA ALA A 363 -6.02 8.85 33.10
C ALA A 363 -5.05 9.85 32.45
N ALA A 364 -5.00 11.11 32.90
CA ALA A 364 -4.09 12.13 32.36
C ALA A 364 -2.63 11.85 32.75
N ALA A 365 -2.38 11.43 33.98
CA ALA A 365 -1.05 11.00 34.41
C ALA A 365 -0.59 9.72 33.68
N ALA A 366 -1.49 8.75 33.50
CA ALA A 366 -1.18 7.52 32.75
C ALA A 366 -0.90 7.82 31.26
N ALA A 367 -1.69 8.69 30.62
CA ALA A 367 -1.41 9.15 29.27
C ALA A 367 -0.07 9.90 29.16
N SER A 368 0.28 10.70 30.16
CA SER A 368 1.57 11.39 30.21
C SER A 368 2.75 10.43 30.32
N ARG A 369 2.60 9.31 31.06
CA ARG A 369 3.59 8.23 31.10
C ARG A 369 3.76 7.57 29.74
N VAL A 370 2.66 7.19 29.08
CA VAL A 370 2.68 6.64 27.71
C VAL A 370 3.40 7.59 26.75
N ARG A 371 3.11 8.89 26.84
CA ARG A 371 3.80 9.90 26.02
C ARG A 371 5.29 9.96 26.30
N ALA A 372 5.70 9.92 27.57
CA ALA A 372 7.11 10.00 27.97
C ALA A 372 7.93 8.82 27.41
N VAL A 373 7.38 7.61 27.44
CA VAL A 373 8.06 6.40 26.94
C VAL A 373 8.06 6.30 25.41
N LEU A 374 7.07 6.89 24.73
CA LEU A 374 6.97 6.87 23.26
C LEU A 374 7.72 8.01 22.57
N THR A 375 7.81 9.20 23.18
CA THR A 375 8.48 10.37 22.57
C THR A 375 9.93 10.10 22.14
N PRO A 376 10.70 9.21 22.81
CA PRO A 376 12.00 8.77 22.32
C PRO A 376 12.03 8.04 20.99
N LEU A 377 10.94 7.39 20.63
CA LEU A 377 10.84 6.48 19.48
C LEU A 377 10.04 7.08 18.34
N MET A 378 9.15 8.04 18.63
CA MET A 378 8.25 8.59 17.64
C MET A 378 7.80 10.04 17.90
N THR A 379 7.38 10.71 16.83
CA THR A 379 6.56 11.92 16.88
C THR A 379 5.22 11.67 16.21
N ARG A 380 4.19 12.39 16.64
CA ARG A 380 2.88 12.41 15.99
C ARG A 380 2.28 13.80 16.08
N SER A 381 2.05 14.38 14.91
CA SER A 381 1.29 15.61 14.75
C SER A 381 -0.09 15.25 14.19
N GLU A 382 -1.12 15.83 14.79
CA GLU A 382 -2.50 15.76 14.32
C GLU A 382 -3.00 17.19 14.13
N ARG A 383 -4.01 17.36 13.28
CA ARG A 383 -4.73 18.64 13.25
C ARG A 383 -5.38 18.84 14.61
N PRO A 384 -5.29 20.05 15.19
CA PRO A 384 -6.02 20.33 16.42
C PRO A 384 -7.50 20.01 16.17
N PRO A 385 -8.21 19.37 17.11
CA PRO A 385 -9.65 19.25 17.01
C PRO A 385 -10.21 20.66 16.87
N ILE A 386 -10.96 20.92 15.81
CA ILE A 386 -11.63 22.20 15.63
C ILE A 386 -12.81 22.14 16.63
N GLY A 387 -12.55 22.51 17.88
CA GLY A 387 -13.52 22.53 18.98
C GLY A 387 -14.18 21.18 19.33
N GLU A 388 -14.87 21.12 20.47
CA GLU A 388 -15.92 20.11 20.62
C GLU A 388 -17.06 20.48 19.67
N ARG A 389 -17.23 19.71 18.58
CA ARG A 389 -18.32 19.79 17.58
C ARG A 389 -18.16 20.76 16.39
N ASP A 390 -17.01 21.38 16.11
CA ASP A 390 -16.86 22.18 14.86
C ASP A 390 -16.31 21.38 13.67
N ASP A 391 -15.85 20.14 13.84
CA ASP A 391 -15.58 19.22 12.71
C ASP A 391 -16.88 18.92 11.91
N LEU A 392 -18.03 19.04 12.59
CA LEU A 392 -19.36 18.90 12.01
C LEU A 392 -19.94 20.30 11.78
N VAL A 393 -19.62 20.88 10.63
CA VAL A 393 -19.98 22.25 10.25
C VAL A 393 -21.49 22.52 10.35
N ALA A 394 -22.32 21.52 10.01
CA ALA A 394 -23.77 21.62 10.10
C ALA A 394 -24.43 20.23 10.14
N VAL A 395 -25.47 20.09 10.96
CA VAL A 395 -26.39 18.93 10.90
C VAL A 395 -27.49 19.24 9.89
N HIS A 396 -27.52 18.49 8.80
CA HIS A 396 -28.61 18.54 7.82
C HIS A 396 -29.47 17.29 7.97
N HIS A 397 -30.72 17.48 8.37
CA HIS A 397 -31.69 16.40 8.38
C HIS A 397 -32.18 16.14 6.95
N LEU A 398 -32.03 14.90 6.49
CA LEU A 398 -32.56 14.49 5.20
C LEU A 398 -34.08 14.68 5.19
N PRO A 399 -34.67 15.36 4.18
CA PRO A 399 -36.09 15.70 4.13
C PRO A 399 -36.93 14.46 3.78
N THR A 400 -36.92 13.48 4.67
CA THR A 400 -37.64 12.21 4.50
C THR A 400 -39.12 12.45 4.69
N THR A 401 -39.91 12.10 3.68
CA THR A 401 -41.37 12.18 3.75
C THR A 401 -41.97 11.07 4.60
N SER A 402 -43.20 11.24 5.07
CA SER A 402 -43.92 10.19 5.78
C SER A 402 -44.09 8.94 4.89
N PRO A 403 -44.05 7.72 5.47
CA PRO A 403 -44.25 6.49 4.72
C PRO A 403 -45.57 6.49 3.95
N THR A 404 -45.54 5.99 2.72
CA THR A 404 -46.74 5.81 1.90
C THR A 404 -47.55 4.60 2.38
N ALA A 405 -48.77 4.46 1.88
CA ALA A 405 -49.58 3.27 2.15
C ALA A 405 -48.89 1.97 1.66
N ASP A 406 -48.17 2.03 0.54
CA ASP A 406 -47.43 0.87 0.01
C ASP A 406 -46.27 0.50 0.94
N ASP A 407 -45.55 1.50 1.47
CA ASP A 407 -44.45 1.27 2.43
C ASP A 407 -44.96 0.59 3.71
N LEU A 408 -46.14 0.98 4.20
CA LEU A 408 -46.78 0.36 5.37
C LEU A 408 -47.29 -1.07 5.09
N ARG A 409 -47.79 -1.33 3.88
CA ARG A 409 -48.18 -2.69 3.46
C ARG A 409 -46.96 -3.61 3.36
N GLU A 410 -45.86 -3.11 2.79
CA GLU A 410 -44.59 -3.83 2.75
C GLU A 410 -44.12 -4.19 4.17
N TRP A 411 -44.14 -3.23 5.09
CA TRP A 411 -43.78 -3.49 6.49
C TRP A 411 -44.65 -4.59 7.12
N ALA A 412 -45.97 -4.55 6.90
CA ALA A 412 -46.87 -5.58 7.40
C ALA A 412 -46.56 -6.97 6.80
N ALA A 413 -46.27 -7.04 5.50
CA ALA A 413 -45.90 -8.27 4.80
C ALA A 413 -44.56 -8.84 5.32
N LEU A 414 -43.54 -8.00 5.51
CA LEU A 414 -42.25 -8.39 6.06
C LEU A 414 -42.37 -8.93 7.48
N ARG A 415 -43.20 -8.30 8.31
CA ARG A 415 -43.49 -8.81 9.66
C ARG A 415 -44.17 -10.16 9.63
N ALA A 416 -45.17 -10.35 8.76
CA ALA A 416 -45.87 -11.62 8.61
C ALA A 416 -44.92 -12.74 8.16
N LEU A 417 -44.06 -12.45 7.17
CA LEU A 417 -43.01 -13.36 6.72
C LEU A 417 -42.06 -13.74 7.85
N GLY A 418 -41.53 -12.74 8.59
CA GLY A 418 -40.63 -12.96 9.72
C GLY A 418 -41.26 -13.81 10.83
N HIS A 419 -42.53 -13.59 11.14
CA HIS A 419 -43.27 -14.42 12.10
C HIS A 419 -43.47 -15.86 11.60
N ALA A 420 -43.79 -16.06 10.32
CA ALA A 420 -44.01 -17.39 9.75
C ALA A 420 -42.75 -18.27 9.78
N VAL A 421 -41.56 -17.66 9.69
CA VAL A 421 -40.28 -18.38 9.73
C VAL A 421 -39.58 -18.31 11.10
N ASP A 422 -40.25 -17.80 12.13
CA ASP A 422 -39.68 -17.62 13.48
C ASP A 422 -38.39 -16.76 13.47
N SER A 423 -38.31 -15.76 12.59
CA SER A 423 -37.23 -14.77 12.54
C SER A 423 -37.84 -13.38 12.39
N PRO A 424 -38.30 -12.75 13.48
CA PRO A 424 -38.90 -11.42 13.44
C PRO A 424 -37.98 -10.41 12.74
N VAL A 425 -38.55 -9.65 11.81
CA VAL A 425 -37.86 -8.56 11.10
C VAL A 425 -37.96 -7.29 11.92
N ASP A 426 -36.82 -6.68 12.24
CA ASP A 426 -36.76 -5.41 12.98
C ASP A 426 -37.24 -4.24 12.09
N LEU A 427 -37.87 -3.25 12.72
CA LEU A 427 -38.26 -2.01 12.05
C LEU A 427 -37.05 -1.29 11.44
N GLU A 428 -35.90 -1.36 12.09
CA GLU A 428 -34.66 -0.76 11.61
C GLU A 428 -34.16 -1.39 10.30
N TYR A 429 -34.48 -2.66 10.03
CA TYR A 429 -34.17 -3.29 8.74
C TYR A 429 -35.01 -2.68 7.62
N TRP A 430 -36.32 -2.51 7.83
CA TRP A 430 -37.21 -1.89 6.85
C TRP A 430 -36.85 -0.42 6.58
N LYS A 431 -36.50 0.34 7.63
CA LYS A 431 -36.05 1.74 7.48
C LYS A 431 -34.74 1.86 6.70
N SER A 432 -33.83 0.90 6.86
CA SER A 432 -32.47 1.02 6.34
C SER A 432 -32.26 0.33 4.99
N ILE A 433 -32.92 -0.81 4.76
CA ILE A 433 -32.72 -1.68 3.60
C ILE A 433 -34.01 -1.67 2.76
N PRO A 434 -34.11 -0.80 1.73
CA PRO A 434 -35.23 -0.85 0.81
C PRO A 434 -35.29 -2.20 0.11
N TYR A 435 -36.50 -2.72 -0.10
CA TYR A 435 -36.72 -4.06 -0.65
C TYR A 435 -36.01 -5.16 0.17
N PHE A 436 -36.12 -5.14 1.51
CA PHE A 436 -35.39 -6.06 2.40
C PHE A 436 -35.50 -7.53 1.98
N ALA A 437 -36.69 -8.01 1.57
CA ALA A 437 -36.86 -9.39 1.11
C ALA A 437 -36.00 -9.75 -0.12
N SER A 438 -35.63 -8.77 -0.95
CA SER A 438 -34.73 -8.93 -2.09
C SER A 438 -33.24 -8.83 -1.71
N PHE A 439 -32.91 -8.19 -0.59
CA PHE A 439 -31.54 -7.88 -0.15
C PHE A 439 -31.17 -8.46 1.23
N MET A 440 -31.96 -9.40 1.75
CA MET A 440 -31.75 -10.03 3.07
C MET A 440 -30.68 -11.12 3.07
N ASP A 441 -29.96 -11.34 1.97
CA ASP A 441 -28.91 -12.36 1.91
C ASP A 441 -27.83 -12.10 2.97
N GLY A 442 -27.40 -13.16 3.67
CA GLY A 442 -26.53 -13.05 4.85
C GLY A 442 -27.23 -12.74 6.18
N TYR A 443 -28.56 -12.52 6.18
CA TYR A 443 -29.35 -12.42 7.42
C TYR A 443 -29.99 -13.76 7.76
N LYS A 444 -30.10 -14.06 9.05
CA LYS A 444 -30.77 -15.27 9.57
C LYS A 444 -32.18 -15.47 9.01
N THR A 445 -32.92 -14.38 8.75
CA THR A 445 -34.25 -14.45 8.14
C THR A 445 -34.21 -15.06 6.75
N ALA A 446 -33.20 -14.74 5.92
CA ALA A 446 -33.08 -15.31 4.58
C ALA A 446 -32.83 -16.82 4.63
N ASP A 447 -31.97 -17.29 5.54
CA ASP A 447 -31.70 -18.72 5.71
C ASP A 447 -32.95 -19.47 6.14
N LYS A 448 -33.70 -18.92 7.12
CA LYS A 448 -34.95 -19.53 7.57
C LYS A 448 -36.03 -19.52 6.49
N VAL A 449 -36.12 -18.47 5.66
CA VAL A 449 -37.03 -18.45 4.50
C VAL A 449 -36.65 -19.53 3.49
N LYS A 450 -35.37 -19.65 3.12
CA LYS A 450 -34.88 -20.70 2.21
C LYS A 450 -35.22 -22.09 2.73
N THR A 451 -34.94 -22.38 4.01
CA THR A 451 -35.28 -23.66 4.64
C THR A 451 -36.80 -23.92 4.66
N ALA A 452 -37.61 -22.91 4.96
CA ALA A 452 -39.06 -23.08 5.03
C ALA A 452 -39.71 -23.31 3.65
N LEU A 453 -39.12 -22.76 2.58
CA LEU A 453 -39.53 -22.99 1.20
C LEU A 453 -39.27 -24.43 0.72
N GLU A 454 -38.32 -25.14 1.35
CA GLU A 454 -38.03 -26.56 1.08
C GLU A 454 -38.87 -27.52 1.95
N GLY A 455 -39.58 -26.99 2.95
CA GLY A 455 -40.31 -27.77 3.95
C GLY A 455 -41.83 -27.80 3.77
N ALA A 456 -42.52 -28.32 4.79
CA ALA A 456 -43.98 -28.45 4.79
C ALA A 456 -44.75 -27.12 4.76
N ALA A 457 -44.09 -25.99 5.10
CA ALA A 457 -44.67 -24.65 5.08
C ALA A 457 -44.44 -23.89 3.75
N SER A 458 -43.93 -24.58 2.73
CA SER A 458 -43.47 -23.98 1.47
C SER A 458 -44.51 -23.06 0.81
N SER A 459 -45.76 -23.51 0.66
CA SER A 459 -46.80 -22.71 0.02
C SER A 459 -47.12 -21.42 0.79
N THR A 460 -47.26 -21.52 2.12
CA THR A 460 -47.56 -20.36 2.97
C THR A 460 -46.42 -19.35 2.96
N VAL A 461 -45.17 -19.81 3.03
CA VAL A 461 -43.99 -18.92 2.99
C VAL A 461 -43.81 -18.30 1.61
N ALA A 462 -44.08 -19.06 0.54
CA ALA A 462 -44.06 -18.54 -0.83
C ALA A 462 -45.10 -17.43 -1.04
N ASP A 463 -46.34 -17.62 -0.56
CA ASP A 463 -47.40 -16.61 -0.64
C ASP A 463 -47.05 -15.35 0.17
N LEU A 464 -46.50 -15.53 1.38
CA LEU A 464 -46.04 -14.42 2.21
C LEU A 464 -44.88 -13.66 1.56
N LEU A 465 -43.90 -14.38 1.00
CA LEU A 465 -42.78 -13.78 0.27
C LEU A 465 -43.27 -13.02 -0.97
N ALA A 466 -44.21 -13.59 -1.73
CA ALA A 466 -44.82 -12.93 -2.90
C ALA A 466 -45.65 -11.69 -2.51
N SER A 467 -46.17 -11.63 -1.28
CA SER A 467 -46.85 -10.45 -0.75
C SER A 467 -45.90 -9.34 -0.30
N THR A 468 -44.61 -9.64 -0.13
CA THR A 468 -43.59 -8.61 0.11
C THR A 468 -43.29 -7.84 -1.16
N ARG A 469 -42.79 -6.62 -0.99
CA ARG A 469 -42.40 -5.80 -2.12
C ARG A 469 -41.17 -6.40 -2.80
N SER A 470 -41.26 -6.60 -4.12
CA SER A 470 -40.18 -7.14 -4.95
C SER A 470 -39.94 -6.25 -6.15
N LEU A 471 -38.73 -6.36 -6.72
CA LEU A 471 -38.38 -5.67 -7.95
C LEU A 471 -38.94 -6.45 -9.15
N ASP A 472 -39.72 -5.77 -9.98
CA ASP A 472 -40.18 -6.36 -11.24
C ASP A 472 -39.02 -6.43 -12.23
N ARG A 473 -38.63 -7.66 -12.55
CA ARG A 473 -37.54 -7.94 -13.49
C ARG A 473 -37.82 -7.35 -14.88
N GLN A 474 -39.06 -7.42 -15.37
CA GLN A 474 -39.39 -6.91 -16.70
C GLN A 474 -39.27 -5.38 -16.73
N ALA A 475 -39.76 -4.72 -15.69
CA ALA A 475 -39.61 -3.26 -15.53
C ALA A 475 -38.14 -2.85 -15.47
N VAL A 476 -37.32 -3.57 -14.68
CA VAL A 476 -35.87 -3.33 -14.58
C VAL A 476 -35.18 -3.51 -15.93
N GLU A 477 -35.43 -4.63 -16.61
CA GLU A 477 -34.88 -4.93 -17.94
C GLU A 477 -35.34 -3.91 -18.98
N ALA A 478 -36.54 -3.34 -18.84
CA ALA A 478 -37.08 -2.33 -19.73
C ALA A 478 -36.75 -0.87 -19.34
N TYR A 479 -35.79 -0.62 -18.44
CA TYR A 479 -35.48 0.74 -17.96
C TYR A 479 -36.74 1.53 -17.52
N GLU A 480 -37.73 0.86 -16.95
CA GLU A 480 -38.93 1.50 -16.45
C GLU A 480 -38.67 2.18 -15.09
N GLN A 481 -39.46 3.19 -14.78
CA GLN A 481 -39.34 3.82 -13.47
C GLN A 481 -39.79 2.84 -12.39
N ILE A 482 -38.88 2.50 -11.48
CA ILE A 482 -39.19 1.73 -10.28
C ILE A 482 -39.22 2.67 -9.08
N ASP A 483 -40.04 2.34 -8.08
CA ASP A 483 -39.98 3.05 -6.81
C ASP A 483 -38.77 2.60 -5.99
N LEU A 484 -38.22 3.49 -5.17
CA LEU A 484 -36.99 3.23 -4.40
C LEU A 484 -37.23 2.52 -3.06
N GLY A 485 -38.46 2.13 -2.72
CA GLY A 485 -38.75 1.20 -1.64
C GLY A 485 -38.92 1.84 -0.25
N ASN A 486 -38.18 2.91 0.08
CA ASN A 486 -38.37 3.62 1.34
C ASN A 486 -38.08 5.13 1.25
N GLY A 487 -38.63 5.91 2.19
CA GLY A 487 -38.56 7.37 2.17
C GLY A 487 -37.15 7.95 2.25
N HIS A 488 -36.24 7.29 2.96
CA HIS A 488 -34.85 7.75 3.08
C HIS A 488 -34.12 7.67 1.73
N LEU A 489 -34.28 6.56 0.99
CA LEU A 489 -33.65 6.41 -0.31
C LEU A 489 -34.26 7.36 -1.36
N ARG A 490 -35.59 7.59 -1.32
CA ARG A 490 -36.25 8.60 -2.16
C ARG A 490 -35.67 9.99 -1.91
N ALA A 491 -35.59 10.42 -0.66
CA ALA A 491 -35.04 11.73 -0.32
C ALA A 491 -33.55 11.86 -0.71
N LEU A 492 -32.76 10.78 -0.55
CA LEU A 492 -31.37 10.77 -1.02
C LEU A 492 -31.27 10.89 -2.56
N ALA A 493 -32.13 10.18 -3.30
CA ALA A 493 -32.20 10.27 -4.76
C ALA A 493 -32.60 11.68 -5.21
N ASP A 494 -33.60 12.30 -4.57
CA ASP A 494 -34.04 13.66 -4.86
C ASP A 494 -32.93 14.70 -4.67
N GLU A 495 -32.12 14.55 -3.62
CA GLU A 495 -30.99 15.44 -3.36
C GLU A 495 -29.75 15.18 -4.24
N THR A 496 -29.73 14.08 -5.01
CA THR A 496 -28.60 13.68 -5.84
C THR A 496 -29.00 13.53 -7.31
N LEU A 497 -29.55 12.38 -7.69
CA LEU A 497 -30.00 12.06 -9.04
C LEU A 497 -31.07 13.05 -9.53
N GLY A 498 -32.02 13.43 -8.66
CA GLY A 498 -33.06 14.42 -8.93
C GLY A 498 -32.51 15.83 -9.22
N ARG A 499 -31.27 16.12 -8.78
CA ARG A 499 -30.55 17.36 -9.09
C ARG A 499 -29.64 17.25 -10.32
N GLY A 500 -29.73 16.16 -11.08
CA GLY A 500 -28.94 15.96 -12.30
C GLY A 500 -27.51 15.47 -12.06
N TRP A 501 -27.14 15.05 -10.85
CA TRP A 501 -25.77 14.61 -10.55
C TRP A 501 -25.31 13.41 -11.41
N TRP A 502 -26.26 12.60 -11.90
CA TRP A 502 -26.00 11.46 -12.79
C TRP A 502 -25.36 11.85 -14.14
N GLN A 503 -25.47 13.12 -14.54
CA GLN A 503 -24.86 13.63 -15.78
C GLN A 503 -23.35 13.84 -15.66
N LEU A 504 -22.82 13.82 -14.43
CA LEU A 504 -21.43 14.13 -14.13
C LEU A 504 -20.58 12.85 -14.10
N LEU A 505 -19.45 12.87 -14.80
CA LEU A 505 -18.45 11.80 -14.73
C LEU A 505 -17.58 11.91 -13.48
N TRP A 506 -17.40 13.13 -12.96
CA TRP A 506 -16.67 13.41 -11.72
C TRP A 506 -17.28 14.62 -11.00
N VAL A 507 -16.99 14.74 -9.70
CA VAL A 507 -17.40 15.90 -8.89
C VAL A 507 -16.70 17.17 -9.40
N PRO A 508 -17.42 18.28 -9.64
CA PRO A 508 -16.82 19.54 -10.08
C PRO A 508 -15.77 20.04 -9.08
N PRO A 509 -14.65 20.61 -9.54
CA PRO A 509 -13.63 21.14 -8.65
C PRO A 509 -14.16 22.36 -7.90
N THR A 510 -13.97 22.41 -6.58
CA THR A 510 -14.32 23.58 -5.75
C THR A 510 -13.51 24.83 -6.13
N MET A 511 -12.32 24.63 -6.69
CA MET A 511 -11.47 25.67 -7.26
C MET A 511 -11.14 25.30 -8.71
N PRO A 512 -12.03 25.61 -9.67
CA PRO A 512 -11.81 25.28 -11.08
C PRO A 512 -10.63 26.08 -11.65
N TYR A 513 -9.72 25.38 -12.33
CA TYR A 513 -8.63 26.00 -13.11
C TYR A 513 -9.01 26.22 -14.58
N LEU A 514 -10.20 25.74 -14.99
CA LEU A 514 -10.82 25.93 -16.30
C LEU A 514 -12.29 26.29 -16.10
N GLU A 515 -12.85 27.08 -17.01
CA GLU A 515 -14.28 27.38 -17.00
C GLU A 515 -15.11 26.10 -17.25
N PRO A 516 -16.07 25.77 -16.37
CA PRO A 516 -16.94 24.61 -16.58
C PRO A 516 -17.75 24.71 -17.87
N GLY A 517 -17.75 23.65 -18.67
CA GLY A 517 -18.59 23.54 -19.86
C GLY A 517 -20.10 23.43 -19.52
N PRO A 518 -20.99 23.41 -20.50
CA PRO A 518 -22.44 23.56 -20.30
C PRO A 518 -23.09 22.48 -19.43
N ILE A 519 -22.53 21.26 -19.38
CA ILE A 519 -23.01 20.18 -18.50
C ILE A 519 -22.57 20.39 -17.05
N TYR A 520 -21.35 20.91 -16.85
CA TYR A 520 -20.78 21.09 -15.50
C TYR A 520 -21.15 22.43 -14.88
N ALA A 521 -21.33 23.49 -15.68
CA ALA A 521 -21.58 24.85 -15.20
C ALA A 521 -22.78 24.96 -14.25
N PRO A 522 -23.96 24.35 -14.51
CA PRO A 522 -25.10 24.42 -13.61
C PRO A 522 -24.88 23.74 -12.25
N LEU A 523 -23.88 22.85 -12.14
CA LEU A 523 -23.59 22.04 -10.97
C LEU A 523 -22.25 22.41 -10.30
N SER A 524 -21.61 23.50 -10.74
CA SER A 524 -20.32 23.98 -10.24
C SER A 524 -20.45 25.07 -9.17
N ASP A 525 -21.60 25.20 -8.53
CA ASP A 525 -21.89 26.14 -7.44
C ASP A 525 -21.41 25.66 -6.05
N GLY A 526 -20.76 24.49 -6.00
CA GLY A 526 -20.33 23.84 -4.76
C GLY A 526 -21.41 22.98 -4.09
N SER A 527 -22.60 22.85 -4.68
CA SER A 527 -23.67 21.99 -4.15
C SER A 527 -23.38 20.50 -4.33
N VAL A 528 -22.59 20.12 -5.34
CA VAL A 528 -22.16 18.74 -5.56
C VAL A 528 -20.99 18.41 -4.63
N THR A 529 -21.19 17.43 -3.75
CA THR A 529 -20.17 16.98 -2.82
C THR A 529 -20.20 15.46 -2.65
N LYS A 530 -19.07 14.91 -2.20
CA LYS A 530 -18.96 13.49 -1.86
C LYS A 530 -19.79 13.23 -0.60
N ARG A 531 -20.66 12.23 -0.67
CA ARG A 531 -21.46 11.77 0.48
C ARG A 531 -20.90 10.44 0.96
N VAL A 532 -20.64 10.33 2.26
CA VAL A 532 -20.28 9.08 2.91
C VAL A 532 -21.49 8.64 3.73
N LEU A 533 -22.02 7.45 3.42
CA LEU A 533 -23.18 6.88 4.08
C LEU A 533 -22.71 5.81 5.05
N PHE A 534 -23.17 5.90 6.30
CA PHE A 534 -22.87 4.93 7.34
C PHE A 534 -24.14 4.14 7.68
N SER A 535 -23.99 2.85 7.90
CA SER A 535 -25.07 1.96 8.31
C SER A 535 -24.52 0.89 9.24
N ALA A 536 -25.34 0.47 10.21
CA ALA A 536 -25.05 -0.68 11.07
C ALA A 536 -25.34 -2.03 10.39
N TRP A 537 -25.89 -2.02 9.18
CA TRP A 537 -26.50 -3.17 8.53
C TRP A 537 -25.82 -3.52 7.19
N THR A 538 -25.44 -4.78 7.03
CA THR A 538 -24.67 -5.30 5.88
C THR A 538 -25.44 -5.28 4.56
N GLY A 539 -26.78 -5.36 4.58
CA GLY A 539 -27.61 -5.31 3.37
C GLY A 539 -27.76 -3.92 2.74
N VAL A 540 -27.46 -2.85 3.50
CA VAL A 540 -27.70 -1.46 3.08
C VAL A 540 -26.85 -1.02 1.90
N PRO A 541 -25.51 -1.24 1.88
CA PRO A 541 -24.68 -0.83 0.76
C PRO A 541 -25.15 -1.41 -0.56
N THR A 542 -25.49 -2.70 -0.59
CA THR A 542 -25.96 -3.40 -1.80
C THR A 542 -27.30 -2.84 -2.28
N ALA A 543 -28.28 -2.66 -1.39
CA ALA A 543 -29.60 -2.15 -1.74
C ALA A 543 -29.53 -0.72 -2.29
N ILE A 544 -28.83 0.19 -1.58
CA ILE A 544 -28.68 1.59 -2.01
C ILE A 544 -27.91 1.67 -3.34
N ALA A 545 -26.78 0.97 -3.45
CA ALA A 545 -25.96 1.02 -4.65
C ALA A 545 -26.71 0.47 -5.86
N ALA A 546 -27.41 -0.66 -5.72
CA ALA A 546 -28.16 -1.25 -6.83
C ALA A 546 -29.29 -0.34 -7.32
N LEU A 547 -30.10 0.20 -6.40
CA LEU A 547 -31.27 1.02 -6.75
C LEU A 547 -30.87 2.40 -7.31
N LEU A 548 -29.90 3.08 -6.71
CA LEU A 548 -29.44 4.39 -7.22
C LEU A 548 -28.65 4.24 -8.53
N SER A 549 -27.85 3.19 -8.69
CA SER A 549 -27.15 2.94 -9.96
C SER A 549 -28.15 2.62 -11.07
N TYR A 550 -29.18 1.83 -10.77
CA TYR A 550 -30.25 1.57 -11.72
C TYR A 550 -30.95 2.86 -12.15
N GLU A 551 -31.33 3.72 -11.19
CA GLU A 551 -32.01 4.98 -11.51
C GLU A 551 -31.11 5.92 -12.32
N ALA A 552 -29.81 5.99 -12.00
CA ALA A 552 -28.83 6.75 -12.78
C ALA A 552 -28.68 6.18 -14.21
N ASP A 553 -28.57 4.85 -14.36
CA ASP A 553 -28.50 4.17 -15.66
C ASP A 553 -29.78 4.41 -16.47
N ARG A 554 -30.95 4.38 -15.82
CA ARG A 554 -32.25 4.63 -16.45
C ARG A 554 -32.35 6.06 -16.98
N LEU A 555 -31.91 7.04 -16.20
CA LEU A 555 -31.88 8.45 -16.61
C LEU A 555 -30.86 8.67 -17.75
N ALA A 556 -29.70 8.01 -17.68
CA ALA A 556 -28.65 8.08 -18.68
C ALA A 556 -29.01 7.38 -20.00
N ALA A 557 -29.81 6.32 -19.95
CA ALA A 557 -30.25 5.59 -21.14
C ALA A 557 -31.07 6.45 -22.12
N GLY A 558 -31.72 7.51 -21.62
CA GLY A 558 -32.34 8.56 -22.45
C GLY A 558 -33.31 8.02 -23.50
N ASP A 559 -33.18 8.51 -24.74
CA ASP A 559 -33.94 7.97 -25.88
C ASP A 559 -33.37 6.59 -26.26
N ARG A 560 -34.20 5.55 -26.07
CA ARG A 560 -33.88 4.10 -26.02
C ARG A 560 -33.40 3.48 -27.33
N THR A 561 -32.84 4.30 -28.22
CA THR A 561 -32.32 3.92 -29.54
C THR A 561 -31.03 3.11 -29.46
N LEU A 562 -30.13 3.46 -28.53
CA LEU A 562 -28.83 2.80 -28.30
C LEU A 562 -28.93 1.71 -27.22
N LEU A 563 -29.47 2.07 -26.05
CA LEU A 563 -29.70 1.19 -24.90
C LEU A 563 -31.17 0.76 -24.87
N ARG A 564 -31.47 -0.38 -25.52
CA ARG A 564 -32.86 -0.89 -25.62
C ARG A 564 -33.33 -1.53 -24.33
N ASP A 565 -32.46 -2.39 -23.77
CA ASP A 565 -32.73 -3.22 -22.60
C ASP A 565 -31.57 -3.14 -21.61
N ASN A 566 -31.88 -3.26 -20.34
CA ASN A 566 -30.94 -3.27 -19.24
C ASN A 566 -30.37 -4.68 -18.99
N THR A 567 -29.72 -5.25 -20.01
CA THR A 567 -29.11 -6.58 -19.94
C THR A 567 -27.62 -6.52 -20.28
N PRO A 568 -26.79 -7.44 -19.76
CA PRO A 568 -25.37 -7.49 -20.08
C PRO A 568 -25.08 -7.58 -21.59
N ASP A 569 -25.90 -8.33 -22.31
CA ASP A 569 -25.74 -8.53 -23.76
C ASP A 569 -26.14 -7.29 -24.56
N ALA A 570 -27.23 -6.62 -24.17
CA ALA A 570 -27.64 -5.36 -24.80
C ALA A 570 -26.59 -4.25 -24.59
N ARG A 571 -25.99 -4.16 -23.39
CA ARG A 571 -24.91 -3.20 -23.09
C ARG A 571 -23.64 -3.48 -23.92
N LYS A 572 -23.24 -4.74 -24.08
CA LYS A 572 -22.11 -5.12 -24.96
C LYS A 572 -22.34 -4.77 -26.42
N ALA A 573 -23.59 -4.87 -26.89
CA ALA A 573 -23.96 -4.57 -28.27
C ALA A 573 -23.91 -3.06 -28.61
N VAL A 574 -23.83 -2.16 -27.61
CA VAL A 574 -23.77 -0.71 -27.85
C VAL A 574 -22.52 -0.31 -28.63
N GLY A 575 -21.35 -0.87 -28.32
CA GLY A 575 -20.11 -0.56 -29.03
C GLY A 575 -20.11 -0.96 -30.51
N ALA A 576 -21.03 -1.82 -30.93
CA ALA A 576 -21.24 -2.17 -32.34
C ALA A 576 -22.28 -1.27 -33.04
N ARG A 577 -22.95 -0.38 -32.29
CA ARG A 577 -23.99 0.55 -32.77
C ARG A 577 -23.56 2.02 -32.75
N LEU A 578 -22.52 2.34 -31.97
CA LEU A 578 -21.75 3.59 -32.03
C LEU A 578 -20.81 3.55 -33.23
#